data_AF-A0A2C6DT69-F1
#
_entry.id   AF-A0A2C6DT69-F1
#
_cell.length_a   1.000
_cell.length_b   1.000
_cell.length_c   1.000
_cell.angle_alpha   90.00
_cell.angle_beta   90.00
_cell.angle_gamma   90.00
#
_symmetry.space_group_name_H-M   'P 1'
#
loop_
_entity.id
_entity.type
_entity.pdbx_description
1 polymer ?
#
loop_
_entity_poly.entity_id
_entity_poly.type
_entity_poly.pdbx_seq_one_letter_code
_entity_poly.pdbx_strand_id
1 'polypeptide(L)'
;MKKQSDKPDAKFHRDRVADNKVFDFVQKKVFLGADMREKLALLSQQLTGTKLMTNNELIADIMGYCVNHCYNELFSVDGLFQQEPSPDTPKISAAMSPKGQKRYRLYQQVKGRYDKLITGDSDKEKWDSVAKTLVEEGISKPKLKVFSEGPWSRKDIQWILTPENINKLIDKNNRTYLEERKKQKQAKKSRIML
;
A
#
# COMPACT_ATOMS: atom_id res chain seq x y z
N MET A 1 14.64 36.68 -1.45
CA MET A 1 14.15 35.28 -1.55
C MET A 1 15.19 34.36 -0.93
N LYS A 2 14.83 33.49 0.03
CA LYS A 2 15.78 32.50 0.59
C LYS A 2 16.12 31.47 -0.49
N LYS A 3 17.41 31.27 -0.76
CA LYS A 3 17.90 30.20 -1.64
C LYS A 3 17.43 28.85 -1.09
N GLN A 4 16.81 28.04 -1.94
CA GLN A 4 16.43 26.68 -1.57
C GLN A 4 17.69 25.81 -1.47
N SER A 5 17.67 24.80 -0.59
CA SER A 5 18.82 23.93 -0.37
C SER A 5 19.01 22.95 -1.54
N ASP A 6 20.23 22.86 -2.07
CA ASP A 6 20.57 21.96 -3.19
C ASP A 6 20.98 20.55 -2.74
N LYS A 7 20.80 20.21 -1.46
CA LYS A 7 21.08 18.86 -0.98
C LYS A 7 20.17 17.84 -1.68
N PRO A 8 20.66 16.65 -2.06
CA PRO A 8 19.86 15.63 -2.77
C PRO A 8 18.55 15.29 -2.06
N ASP A 9 18.59 15.16 -0.73
CA ASP A 9 17.41 14.89 0.09
C ASP A 9 16.41 16.06 0.08
N ALA A 10 16.89 17.30 0.11
CA ALA A 10 16.07 18.50 0.03
C ALA A 10 15.45 18.70 -1.37
N LYS A 11 16.15 18.28 -2.43
CA LYS A 11 15.64 18.26 -3.80
C LYS A 11 14.58 17.18 -3.96
N PHE A 12 14.87 15.94 -3.55
CA PHE A 12 13.93 14.84 -3.55
C PHE A 12 12.65 15.14 -2.77
N HIS A 13 12.78 15.77 -1.59
CA HIS A 13 11.62 16.20 -0.82
C HIS A 13 10.79 17.29 -1.50
N ARG A 14 11.40 18.23 -2.23
CA ARG A 14 10.68 19.26 -3.00
C ARG A 14 9.97 18.67 -4.20
N ASP A 15 10.67 17.85 -4.97
CA ASP A 15 10.13 17.19 -6.16
C ASP A 15 8.91 16.36 -5.75
N ARG A 16 9.06 15.50 -4.72
CA ARG A 16 7.96 14.71 -4.15
C ARG A 16 6.79 15.55 -3.63
N VAL A 17 7.04 16.72 -3.03
CA VAL A 17 5.96 17.61 -2.55
C VAL A 17 5.26 18.28 -3.71
N ALA A 18 5.98 18.66 -4.77
CA ALA A 18 5.39 19.19 -6.00
C ALA A 18 4.52 18.12 -6.69
N ASP A 19 5.02 16.90 -6.80
CA ASP A 19 4.29 15.77 -7.39
C ASP A 19 3.03 15.45 -6.57
N ASN A 20 3.15 15.41 -5.24
CA ASN A 20 1.99 15.21 -4.34
C ASN A 20 0.93 16.31 -4.46
N LYS A 21 1.33 17.53 -4.82
CA LYS A 21 0.41 18.68 -4.96
C LYS A 21 -0.49 18.53 -6.18
N VAL A 22 0.01 17.92 -7.26
CA VAL A 22 -0.77 17.57 -8.46
C VAL A 22 -1.93 16.64 -8.10
N PHE A 23 -1.76 15.84 -7.05
CA PHE A 23 -2.74 14.88 -6.59
C PHE A 23 -3.47 15.32 -5.33
N ASP A 24 -3.43 16.58 -4.89
CA ASP A 24 -4.06 17.04 -3.64
C ASP A 24 -3.73 16.15 -2.41
N PHE A 25 -2.51 15.58 -2.36
CA PHE A 25 -2.05 14.83 -1.20
C PHE A 25 -1.63 15.82 -0.11
N VAL A 26 -2.46 15.94 0.93
CA VAL A 26 -2.17 16.80 2.07
C VAL A 26 -1.18 16.12 3.01
N GLN A 27 0.10 16.51 2.94
CA GLN A 27 1.10 16.06 3.90
C GLN A 27 0.96 16.84 5.22
N LYS A 28 0.25 16.27 6.20
CA LYS A 28 0.19 16.81 7.58
C LYS A 28 1.19 16.10 8.49
N LYS A 29 1.90 16.86 9.32
CA LYS A 29 2.68 16.30 10.43
C LYS A 29 1.72 15.94 11.56
N VAL A 30 1.77 14.69 12.01
CA VAL A 30 1.04 14.23 13.18
C VAL A 30 2.05 13.92 14.28
N PHE A 31 1.81 14.40 15.50
CA PHE A 31 2.63 14.05 16.64
C PHE A 31 2.19 12.70 17.20
N LEU A 32 3.14 11.78 17.36
CA LEU A 32 2.92 10.48 17.98
C LEU A 32 3.71 10.42 19.28
N GLY A 33 3.06 10.13 20.42
CA GLY A 33 3.72 9.94 21.72
C GLY A 33 4.68 8.74 21.74
N ALA A 34 5.47 8.61 22.81
CA ALA A 34 6.50 7.57 22.91
C ALA A 34 5.95 6.14 22.79
N ASP A 35 4.86 5.84 23.52
CA ASP A 35 4.15 4.55 23.48
C ASP A 35 3.72 4.16 22.06
N MET A 36 3.10 5.08 21.31
CA MET A 36 2.66 4.82 19.94
C MET A 36 3.83 4.55 18.99
N ARG A 37 4.95 5.27 19.16
CA ARG A 37 6.16 5.03 18.36
C ARG A 37 6.76 3.65 18.64
N GLU A 38 6.74 3.21 19.90
CA GLU A 38 7.21 1.88 20.27
C GLU A 38 6.33 0.78 19.67
N LYS A 39 5.01 0.90 19.78
CA LYS A 39 4.05 -0.04 19.16
C LYS A 39 4.22 -0.09 17.65
N LEU A 40 4.39 1.05 16.98
CA LEU A 40 4.68 1.11 15.55
C LEU A 40 6.02 0.44 15.20
N ALA A 41 7.05 0.59 16.05
CA ALA A 41 8.33 -0.09 15.83
C ALA A 41 8.21 -1.61 15.91
N LEU A 42 7.42 -2.13 16.85
CA LEU A 42 7.12 -3.56 16.95
C LEU A 42 6.31 -4.06 15.74
N LEU A 43 5.28 -3.33 15.33
CA LEU A 43 4.48 -3.65 14.14
C LEU A 43 5.34 -3.65 12.87
N SER A 44 6.20 -2.65 12.71
CA SER A 44 7.19 -2.56 11.63
C SER A 44 8.05 -3.80 11.56
N GLN A 45 8.67 -4.18 12.68
CA GLN A 45 9.55 -5.32 12.72
C GLN A 45 8.80 -6.62 12.43
N GLN A 46 7.58 -6.74 12.94
CA GLN A 46 6.74 -7.91 12.69
C GLN A 46 6.31 -8.02 11.23
N LEU A 47 5.83 -6.93 10.62
CA LEU A 47 5.22 -6.93 9.28
C LEU A 47 6.27 -6.85 8.16
N THR A 48 7.42 -6.22 8.40
CA THR A 48 8.41 -5.92 7.36
C THR A 48 9.79 -6.52 7.63
N GLY A 49 10.01 -7.08 8.82
CA GLY A 49 11.34 -7.52 9.26
C GLY A 49 12.30 -6.37 9.57
N THR A 50 11.89 -5.12 9.40
CA THR A 50 12.71 -3.92 9.55
C THR A 50 12.25 -3.13 10.77
N LYS A 51 13.18 -2.65 11.60
CA LYS A 51 12.82 -1.75 12.71
C LYS A 51 12.51 -0.36 12.15
N LEU A 52 11.49 0.31 12.72
CA LEU A 52 11.02 1.61 12.24
C LEU A 52 12.10 2.68 12.40
N MET A 53 12.85 2.94 11.33
CA MET A 53 13.87 4.00 11.25
C MET A 53 13.28 5.16 10.45
N THR A 54 12.45 5.99 11.08
CA THR A 54 11.87 7.25 10.51
C THR A 54 11.27 7.16 9.09
N ASN A 55 11.02 5.96 8.57
CA ASN A 55 10.62 5.75 7.19
C ASN A 55 9.12 5.99 7.06
N ASN A 56 8.77 7.17 6.55
CA ASN A 56 7.38 7.61 6.39
C ASN A 56 6.54 6.66 5.53
N GLU A 57 7.13 6.00 4.52
CA GLU A 57 6.38 5.07 3.68
C GLU A 57 6.01 3.80 4.44
N LEU A 58 6.92 3.32 5.28
CA LEU A 58 6.69 2.14 6.08
C LEU A 58 5.68 2.43 7.20
N ILE A 59 5.70 3.64 7.76
CA ILE A 59 4.64 4.13 8.67
C ILE A 59 3.29 4.14 7.96
N ALA A 60 3.23 4.66 6.73
CA ALA A 60 2.00 4.69 5.94
C ALA A 60 1.44 3.28 5.66
N ASP A 61 2.29 2.31 5.33
CA ASP A 61 1.88 0.91 5.15
C ASP A 61 1.30 0.30 6.44
N ILE A 62 1.94 0.54 7.58
CA ILE A 62 1.45 0.06 8.88
C ILE A 62 0.11 0.71 9.23
N MET A 63 -0.02 2.02 9.02
CA MET A 63 -1.30 2.70 9.24
C MET A 63 -2.38 2.16 8.30
N GLY A 64 -2.05 1.96 7.02
CA GLY A 64 -2.95 1.35 6.03
C GLY A 64 -3.38 -0.06 6.42
N TYR A 65 -2.46 -0.87 6.96
CA TYR A 65 -2.79 -2.17 7.54
C TYR A 65 -3.80 -2.05 8.67
N CYS A 66 -3.50 -1.22 9.68
CA CYS A 66 -4.32 -1.09 10.88
C CYS A 66 -5.73 -0.58 10.53
N VAL A 67 -5.82 0.47 9.70
CA VAL A 67 -7.10 1.01 9.25
C VAL A 67 -7.89 -0.03 8.47
N ASN A 68 -7.27 -0.74 7.52
CA ASN A 68 -7.97 -1.73 6.71
C ASN A 68 -8.40 -2.95 7.54
N HIS A 69 -7.59 -3.37 8.51
CA HIS A 69 -7.97 -4.43 9.45
C HIS A 69 -9.18 -3.98 10.29
N CYS A 70 -9.11 -2.81 10.93
CA CYS A 70 -10.24 -2.29 11.72
C CYS A 70 -11.50 -2.10 10.86
N TYR A 71 -11.38 -1.58 9.64
CA TYR A 71 -12.51 -1.43 8.73
C TYR A 71 -13.15 -2.79 8.43
N ASN A 72 -12.35 -3.80 8.07
CA ASN A 72 -12.86 -5.12 7.77
C ASN A 72 -13.50 -5.81 8.97
N GLU A 73 -12.93 -5.67 10.18
CA GLU A 73 -13.51 -6.25 11.39
C GLU A 73 -14.83 -5.56 11.75
N LEU A 74 -14.85 -4.23 11.75
CA LEU A 74 -16.02 -3.44 12.12
C LEU A 74 -17.17 -3.56 11.12
N PHE A 75 -16.85 -3.57 9.82
CA PHE A 75 -17.79 -3.51 8.69
C PHE A 75 -17.87 -4.80 7.87
N SER A 76 -17.57 -5.95 8.48
CA SER A 76 -17.91 -7.25 7.90
C SER A 76 -19.35 -7.67 8.19
N VAL A 77 -19.82 -8.72 7.51
CA VAL A 77 -21.15 -9.32 7.74
C VAL A 77 -21.36 -9.69 9.22
N ASP A 78 -20.29 -10.12 9.88
CA ASP A 78 -20.27 -10.50 11.30
C ASP A 78 -19.76 -9.36 12.22
N GLY A 79 -19.60 -8.15 11.68
CA GLY A 79 -19.04 -6.99 12.38
C GLY A 79 -20.06 -6.24 13.25
N LEU A 80 -19.54 -5.35 14.10
CA LEU A 80 -20.35 -4.50 14.99
C LEU A 80 -21.22 -3.49 14.23
N PHE A 81 -20.78 -3.07 13.04
CA PHE A 81 -21.47 -2.12 12.19
C PHE A 81 -21.63 -2.74 10.80
N GLN A 82 -22.83 -3.17 10.43
CA GLN A 82 -23.04 -3.78 9.11
C GLN A 82 -23.11 -2.70 8.03
N GLN A 83 -22.21 -2.77 7.05
CA GLN A 83 -22.26 -1.94 5.86
C GLN A 83 -21.86 -2.79 4.64
N GLU A 84 -22.66 -2.76 3.59
CA GLU A 84 -22.28 -3.39 2.34
C GLU A 84 -21.11 -2.65 1.69
N PRO A 85 -20.15 -3.35 1.06
CA PRO A 85 -19.06 -2.71 0.35
C PRO A 85 -19.59 -1.77 -0.72
N SER A 86 -19.20 -0.49 -0.65
CA SER A 86 -19.51 0.44 -1.73
C SER A 86 -18.51 0.27 -2.87
N PRO A 87 -18.88 0.62 -4.12
CA PRO A 87 -17.92 0.69 -5.24
C PRO A 87 -16.73 1.63 -4.97
N ASP A 88 -16.94 2.67 -4.15
CA ASP A 88 -15.94 3.67 -3.81
C ASP A 88 -14.98 3.21 -2.71
N THR A 89 -15.47 2.36 -1.79
CA THR A 89 -14.71 1.79 -0.67
C THR A 89 -14.90 0.27 -0.62
N PRO A 90 -14.38 -0.46 -1.62
CA PRO A 90 -14.55 -1.90 -1.67
C PRO A 90 -13.79 -2.58 -0.54
N LYS A 91 -14.23 -3.78 -0.17
CA LYS A 91 -13.60 -4.58 0.87
C LYS A 91 -12.28 -5.17 0.36
N ILE A 92 -11.15 -4.72 0.92
CA ILE A 92 -9.82 -5.22 0.58
C ILE A 92 -9.23 -6.00 1.75
N SER A 93 -8.68 -7.19 1.52
CA SER A 93 -8.02 -7.99 2.55
C SER A 93 -6.89 -7.23 3.24
N ALA A 94 -6.80 -7.35 4.57
CA ALA A 94 -5.70 -6.76 5.32
C ALA A 94 -4.36 -7.40 4.93
N ALA A 95 -3.39 -6.60 4.50
CA ALA A 95 -2.09 -7.09 4.04
C ALA A 95 -1.17 -7.46 5.22
N MET A 96 -1.10 -8.74 5.59
CA MET A 96 -0.36 -9.20 6.78
C MET A 96 1.12 -9.50 6.52
N SER A 97 1.56 -9.45 5.26
CA SER A 97 2.91 -9.83 4.84
C SER A 97 3.62 -8.69 4.14
N PRO A 98 4.98 -8.63 4.14
CA PRO A 98 5.70 -7.57 3.44
C PRO A 98 5.39 -7.54 1.94
N LYS A 99 5.19 -8.71 1.32
CA LYS A 99 4.80 -8.81 -0.09
C LYS A 99 3.36 -8.34 -0.30
N GLY A 100 2.43 -8.73 0.58
CA GLY A 100 1.04 -8.26 0.54
C GLY A 100 0.96 -6.73 0.68
N GLN A 101 1.77 -6.14 1.56
CA GLN A 101 1.83 -4.69 1.76
C GLN A 101 2.25 -3.95 0.49
N LYS A 102 3.28 -4.46 -0.20
CA LYS A 102 3.69 -3.92 -1.50
C LYS A 102 2.57 -3.98 -2.54
N ARG A 103 1.72 -5.02 -2.52
CA ARG A 103 0.55 -5.12 -3.41
C ARG A 103 -0.50 -4.09 -3.05
N TYR A 104 -0.83 -3.99 -1.77
CA TYR A 104 -1.82 -3.05 -1.28
C TYR A 104 -1.42 -1.59 -1.55
N ARG A 105 -0.16 -1.23 -1.30
CA ARG A 105 0.38 0.09 -1.62
C ARG A 105 0.23 0.44 -3.10
N LEU A 106 0.59 -0.49 -3.98
CA LEU A 106 0.45 -0.30 -5.42
C LEU A 106 -1.02 -0.10 -5.82
N TYR A 107 -1.93 -0.91 -5.29
CA TYR A 107 -3.37 -0.72 -5.49
C TYR A 107 -3.83 0.68 -5.08
N GLN A 108 -3.47 1.14 -3.88
CA GLN A 108 -3.82 2.46 -3.37
C GLN A 108 -3.26 3.59 -4.23
N GLN A 109 -2.03 3.44 -4.75
CA GLN A 109 -1.43 4.41 -5.66
C GLN A 109 -2.19 4.51 -6.99
N VAL A 110 -2.65 3.38 -7.54
CA VAL A 110 -3.41 3.35 -8.79
C VAL A 110 -4.83 3.87 -8.58
N LYS A 111 -5.52 3.38 -7.54
CA LYS A 111 -6.90 3.79 -7.19
C LYS A 111 -6.98 5.27 -6.85
N GLY A 112 -6.07 5.78 -6.02
CA GLY A 112 -6.04 7.21 -5.68
C GLY A 112 -5.77 8.12 -6.88
N ARG A 113 -5.04 7.65 -7.90
CA ARG A 113 -4.89 8.38 -9.17
C ARG A 113 -6.18 8.33 -10.00
N TYR A 114 -6.75 7.14 -10.13
CA TYR A 114 -7.99 6.93 -10.87
C TYR A 114 -9.15 7.78 -10.35
N ASP A 115 -9.31 7.84 -9.02
CA ASP A 115 -10.40 8.56 -8.37
C ASP A 115 -10.27 10.08 -8.48
N LYS A 116 -9.05 10.60 -8.58
CA LYS A 116 -8.77 12.04 -8.70
C LYS A 116 -8.85 12.56 -10.14
N LEU A 117 -8.95 11.69 -11.13
CA LEU A 117 -9.19 12.10 -12.52
C LEU A 117 -10.65 12.56 -12.67
N ILE A 118 -10.85 13.87 -12.48
CA ILE A 118 -12.10 14.58 -12.81
C ILE A 118 -11.99 15.08 -14.24
N THR A 119 -12.07 14.16 -15.21
CA THR A 119 -11.83 14.53 -16.61
C THR A 119 -13.11 14.57 -17.46
N GLY A 120 -14.25 14.10 -16.95
CA GLY A 120 -15.44 13.90 -17.78
C GLY A 120 -15.29 12.79 -18.84
N ASP A 121 -14.14 12.11 -18.85
CA ASP A 121 -13.77 11.09 -19.82
C ASP A 121 -14.38 9.72 -19.49
N SER A 122 -14.39 8.85 -20.50
CA SER A 122 -14.69 7.43 -20.32
C SER A 122 -13.66 6.72 -19.43
N ASP A 123 -14.07 5.64 -18.76
CA ASP A 123 -13.15 4.79 -17.95
C ASP A 123 -11.89 4.36 -18.72
N LYS A 124 -12.02 4.19 -20.04
CA LYS A 124 -10.92 3.85 -20.93
C LYS A 124 -9.81 4.91 -20.93
N GLU A 125 -10.18 6.17 -21.12
CA GLU A 125 -9.26 7.30 -21.14
C GLU A 125 -8.63 7.53 -19.76
N LYS A 126 -9.39 7.30 -18.68
CA LYS A 126 -8.85 7.32 -17.32
C LYS A 126 -7.77 6.25 -17.11
N TRP A 127 -8.00 5.02 -17.57
CA TRP A 127 -6.99 3.96 -17.46
C TRP A 127 -5.72 4.28 -18.25
N ASP A 128 -5.87 4.82 -19.47
CA ASP A 128 -4.73 5.22 -20.30
C ASP A 128 -3.94 6.36 -19.64
N SER A 129 -4.63 7.35 -19.06
CA SER A 129 -4.02 8.45 -18.30
C SER A 129 -3.24 7.94 -17.08
N VAL A 130 -3.85 7.08 -16.26
CA VAL A 130 -3.16 6.50 -15.10
C VAL A 130 -1.95 5.68 -15.54
N ALA A 131 -2.05 4.86 -16.58
CA ALA A 131 -0.92 4.07 -17.09
C ALA A 131 0.25 4.98 -17.50
N LYS A 132 -0.03 6.06 -18.22
CA LYS A 132 0.97 7.06 -18.62
C LYS A 132 1.64 7.70 -17.41
N THR A 133 0.86 8.17 -16.44
CA THR A 133 1.41 8.78 -15.21
C THR A 133 2.28 7.82 -14.41
N LEU A 134 1.90 6.54 -14.29
CA LEU A 134 2.75 5.57 -13.57
C LEU A 134 4.12 5.38 -14.24
N VAL A 135 4.18 5.50 -15.57
CA VAL A 135 5.44 5.44 -16.32
C VAL A 135 6.26 6.71 -16.13
N GLU A 136 5.64 7.89 -16.25
CA GLU A 136 6.29 9.19 -16.04
C GLU A 136 6.91 9.31 -14.64
N GLU A 137 6.20 8.81 -13.62
CA GLU A 137 6.64 8.80 -12.21
C GLU A 137 7.63 7.67 -11.88
N GLY A 138 8.02 6.85 -12.87
CA GLY A 138 8.97 5.75 -12.67
C GLY A 138 8.47 4.61 -11.76
N ILE A 139 7.15 4.49 -11.55
CA ILE A 139 6.57 3.44 -10.72
C ILE A 139 6.70 2.11 -11.44
N SER A 140 7.62 1.28 -10.97
CA SER A 140 7.94 0.01 -11.61
C SER A 140 6.82 -1.02 -11.50
N LYS A 141 6.44 -1.60 -12.64
CA LYS A 141 5.48 -2.70 -12.72
C LYS A 141 6.07 -3.98 -12.10
N PRO A 142 5.36 -4.67 -11.20
CA PRO A 142 5.84 -5.93 -10.65
C PRO A 142 5.97 -7.02 -11.72
N LYS A 143 6.97 -7.89 -11.60
CA LYS A 143 7.13 -9.07 -12.47
C LYS A 143 6.11 -10.16 -12.11
N LEU A 144 4.87 -10.01 -12.57
CA LEU A 144 3.81 -11.01 -12.44
C LEU A 144 3.24 -11.36 -13.82
N LYS A 145 2.92 -12.63 -14.05
CA LYS A 145 2.34 -13.13 -15.32
C LYS A 145 0.99 -12.48 -15.68
N VAL A 146 0.27 -11.92 -14.71
CA VAL A 146 -1.01 -11.23 -14.94
C VAL A 146 -0.84 -9.86 -15.59
N PHE A 147 0.35 -9.28 -15.47
CA PHE A 147 0.68 -8.00 -16.08
C PHE A 147 1.34 -8.20 -17.43
N SER A 148 1.06 -7.30 -18.37
CA SER A 148 1.69 -7.32 -19.69
C SER A 148 3.20 -7.15 -19.58
N GLU A 149 3.94 -7.52 -20.62
CA GLU A 149 5.35 -7.12 -20.72
C GLU A 149 5.48 -5.61 -20.97
N GLY A 150 6.63 -5.04 -20.63
CA GLY A 150 6.93 -3.62 -20.87
C GLY A 150 6.26 -2.64 -19.88
N PRO A 151 6.07 -1.37 -20.30
CA PRO A 151 5.45 -0.31 -19.50
C PRO A 151 4.03 -0.65 -19.03
N TRP A 152 3.47 0.17 -18.13
CA TRP A 152 2.07 0.02 -17.72
C TRP A 152 1.13 0.13 -18.92
N SER A 153 0.23 -0.85 -19.06
CA SER A 153 -0.83 -0.83 -20.07
C SER A 153 -2.19 -0.55 -19.43
N ARG A 154 -3.15 -0.11 -20.25
CA ARG A 154 -4.56 0.02 -19.87
C ARG A 154 -5.10 -1.22 -19.15
N LYS A 155 -4.77 -2.39 -19.69
CA LYS A 155 -5.23 -3.69 -19.16
C LYS A 155 -4.65 -3.95 -17.78
N ASP A 156 -3.40 -3.54 -17.52
CA ASP A 156 -2.78 -3.67 -16.21
C ASP A 156 -3.50 -2.79 -15.17
N ILE A 157 -3.87 -1.55 -15.55
CA ILE A 157 -4.61 -0.62 -14.69
C ILE A 157 -6.01 -1.15 -14.39
N GLN A 158 -6.75 -1.55 -15.43
CA GLN A 158 -8.07 -2.13 -15.26
C GLN A 158 -8.03 -3.36 -14.34
N TRP A 159 -7.03 -4.23 -14.54
CA TRP A 159 -6.89 -5.45 -13.75
C TRP A 159 -6.60 -5.16 -12.27
N ILE A 160 -5.66 -4.24 -11.98
CA ILE A 160 -5.26 -3.96 -10.61
C ILE A 160 -6.34 -3.23 -9.82
N LEU A 161 -7.18 -2.42 -10.49
CA LEU A 161 -8.29 -1.72 -9.85
C LEU A 161 -9.44 -2.63 -9.41
N THR A 162 -9.47 -3.89 -9.87
CA THR A 162 -10.49 -4.87 -9.48
C THR A 162 -10.23 -5.40 -8.04
N PRO A 163 -11.13 -5.17 -7.08
CA PRO A 163 -10.98 -5.60 -5.67
C PRO A 163 -10.71 -7.10 -5.53
N GLU A 164 -11.39 -7.94 -6.31
CA GLU A 164 -11.25 -9.39 -6.27
C GLU A 164 -9.84 -9.83 -6.68
N ASN A 165 -9.26 -9.15 -7.68
CA ASN A 165 -7.92 -9.46 -8.19
C ASN A 165 -6.84 -9.10 -7.17
N ILE A 166 -6.93 -7.92 -6.56
CA ILE A 166 -5.97 -7.50 -5.55
C ILE A 166 -6.09 -8.35 -4.27
N ASN A 167 -7.30 -8.71 -3.85
CA ASN A 167 -7.53 -9.61 -2.71
C ASN A 167 -6.89 -10.98 -2.94
N LYS A 168 -7.07 -11.58 -4.12
CA LYS A 168 -6.41 -12.85 -4.49
C LYS A 168 -4.88 -12.78 -4.33
N LEU A 169 -4.25 -11.67 -4.72
CA LEU A 169 -2.81 -11.48 -4.55
C LEU A 169 -2.41 -11.35 -3.08
N ILE A 170 -3.13 -10.50 -2.33
CA ILE A 170 -2.86 -10.26 -0.90
C ILE A 170 -3.04 -11.55 -0.10
N ASP A 171 -4.14 -12.27 -0.29
CA ASP A 171 -4.47 -13.48 0.46
C ASP A 171 -3.47 -14.60 0.19
N LYS A 172 -3.06 -14.76 -1.07
CA LYS A 172 -1.99 -15.70 -1.44
C LYS A 172 -0.70 -15.38 -0.68
N ASN A 173 -0.31 -14.11 -0.63
CA ASN A 173 0.90 -13.69 0.07
C ASN A 173 0.77 -13.83 1.59
N ASN A 174 -0.39 -13.55 2.17
CA ASN A 174 -0.68 -13.75 3.59
C ASN A 174 -0.58 -15.23 3.97
N ARG A 175 -1.19 -16.13 3.19
CA ARG A 175 -1.15 -17.57 3.45
C ARG A 175 0.30 -18.10 3.46
N THR A 176 1.07 -17.81 2.41
CA THR A 176 2.48 -18.23 2.34
C THR A 176 3.28 -17.71 3.53
N TYR A 177 3.11 -16.44 3.89
CA TYR A 177 3.81 -15.85 5.02
C TYR A 177 3.45 -16.52 6.36
N LEU A 178 2.17 -16.81 6.59
CA LEU A 178 1.72 -17.50 7.81
C LEU A 178 2.28 -18.92 7.91
N GLU A 179 2.33 -19.65 6.79
CA GLU A 179 2.94 -20.99 6.73
C GLU A 179 4.44 -20.95 7.06
N GLU A 180 5.18 -20.01 6.48
CA GLU A 180 6.62 -19.82 6.76
C GLU A 180 6.86 -19.50 8.25
N ARG A 181 6.04 -18.63 8.84
CA ARG A 181 6.15 -18.31 10.27
C ARG A 181 5.84 -19.49 11.17
N LYS A 182 4.84 -20.31 10.84
CA LYS A 182 4.53 -21.54 11.58
C LYS A 182 5.74 -22.48 11.56
N LYS A 183 6.35 -22.70 10.39
CA LYS A 183 7.57 -23.51 10.23
C LYS A 183 8.73 -22.97 11.06
N GLN A 184 8.99 -21.66 11.02
CA GLN A 184 10.06 -21.03 11.81
C GLN A 184 9.83 -21.20 13.33
N LYS A 185 8.59 -21.04 13.80
CA LYS A 185 8.25 -21.25 15.22
C LYS A 185 8.46 -22.71 15.64
N GLN A 186 8.06 -23.66 14.81
CA GLN A 186 8.28 -25.10 15.06
C GLN A 186 9.77 -25.43 15.11
N ALA A 187 10.55 -24.98 14.14
CA ALA A 187 12.01 -25.18 14.10
C ALA A 187 12.72 -24.58 15.32
N LYS A 188 12.28 -23.40 15.79
CA LYS A 188 12.83 -22.78 17.00
C LYS A 188 12.50 -23.57 18.27
N LYS A 189 11.29 -24.13 18.38
CA LYS A 189 10.91 -24.99 19.52
C LYS A 189 11.74 -26.28 19.54
N SER A 190 11.92 -26.93 18.38
CA SER A 190 12.73 -28.16 18.29
C SER A 190 14.20 -27.95 18.66
N ARG A 191 14.76 -26.75 18.40
CA ARG A 191 16.13 -26.39 18.79
C ARG A 191 16.34 -26.08 20.27
N ILE A 192 15.26 -25.80 21.03
CA ILE A 192 15.33 -25.50 22.46
C ILE A 192 15.14 -26.78 23.31
N MET A 193 14.59 -27.85 22.71
CA MET A 193 14.39 -29.14 23.37
C MET A 193 15.53 -30.16 23.13
N LEU A 194 16.61 -29.74 22.47
CA LEU A 194 17.88 -30.46 22.32
C LEU A 194 18.94 -29.72 23.13
#